data_AF-A0A2N2S4H4-F1
#
_entry.id   AF-A0A2N2S4H4-F1
#
_cell.length_a   1.000
_cell.length_b   1.000
_cell.length_c   1.000
_cell.angle_alpha   90.00
_cell.angle_beta   90.00
_cell.angle_gamma   90.00
#
_symmetry.space_group_name_H-M   'P 1'
#
loop_
_entity.id
_entity.type
_entity.pdbx_description
1 polymer ?
#
loop_
_entity_poly.entity_id
_entity_poly.type
_entity_poly.pdbx_seq_one_letter_code
_entity_poly.pdbx_strand_id
1 'polypeptide(L)' 'YQWWVAAFDKLQGSPEFDKLRADRGLFPYNLSGAKLTESVKKEVARYKTLATEFGLTAQ' A
#
# COMPACT_ATOMS: atom_id res chain seq x y z
N TYR A 1 16.60 6.47 -4.06
CA TYR A 1 15.17 6.16 -4.32
C TYR A 1 15.01 4.91 -5.20
N GLN A 2 15.46 4.93 -6.47
CA GLN A 2 15.25 3.81 -7.41
C GLN A 2 15.77 2.45 -6.95
N TRP A 3 16.92 2.43 -6.26
CA TRP A 3 17.46 1.20 -5.68
C TRP A 3 16.47 0.49 -4.75
N TRP A 4 15.76 1.25 -3.90
CA TRP A 4 14.75 0.69 -3.00
C TRP A 4 13.54 0.17 -3.75
N VAL A 5 13.06 0.90 -4.77
CA VAL A 5 11.93 0.45 -5.61
C VAL A 5 12.26 -0.90 -6.23
N ALA A 6 13.44 -1.02 -6.84
CA ALA A 6 13.88 -2.27 -7.46
C ALA A 6 14.04 -3.42 -6.45
N ALA A 7 14.53 -3.13 -5.24
CA ALA A 7 14.65 -4.14 -4.18
C ALA A 7 13.26 -4.66 -3.74
N PHE A 8 12.27 -3.78 -3.58
CA PHE A 8 10.91 -4.17 -3.25
C PHE A 8 10.23 -4.94 -4.38
N ASP A 9 10.36 -4.48 -5.62
CA ASP A 9 9.79 -5.18 -6.78
C ASP A 9 10.34 -6.61 -6.90
N LYS A 10 11.64 -6.79 -6.66
CA LYS A 10 12.27 -8.11 -6.65
C LYS A 10 11.73 -8.99 -5.53
N LEU A 11 11.62 -8.46 -4.31
CA LEU A 11 11.11 -9.22 -3.16
C LEU A 11 9.65 -9.62 -3.37
N GLN A 12 8.79 -8.67 -3.74
CA GLN A 12 7.36 -8.86 -3.89
C GLN A 12 7.00 -9.75 -5.09
N GLY A 13 7.89 -9.86 -6.07
CA GLY A 13 7.76 -10.77 -7.21
C GLY A 13 8.30 -12.18 -6.98
N SER A 14 8.85 -12.49 -5.80
CA SER A 14 9.43 -13.80 -5.52
C SER A 14 8.37 -14.81 -5.04
N PRO A 15 8.38 -16.06 -5.54
CA PRO A 15 7.46 -17.11 -5.07
C PRO A 15 7.59 -17.40 -3.57
N GLU A 16 8.81 -17.28 -3.03
CA GLU A 16 9.10 -17.51 -1.62
C GLU A 16 8.42 -16.46 -0.74
N PHE A 17 8.47 -15.19 -1.17
CA PHE A 17 7.77 -14.12 -0.48
C PHE A 17 6.26 -14.26 -0.58
N ASP A 18 5.73 -14.68 -1.73
CA ASP A 18 4.30 -14.93 -1.89
C ASP A 18 3.80 -16.05 -0.97
N LYS A 19 4.59 -17.13 -0.84
CA LYS A 19 4.32 -18.18 0.15
C LYS A 19 4.34 -17.62 1.57
N LEU A 20 5.38 -16.88 1.95
CA LEU A 20 5.54 -16.29 3.27
C LEU A 20 4.36 -15.37 3.65
N ARG A 21 3.89 -14.58 2.69
CA ARG A 21 2.74 -13.68 2.79
C ARG A 21 1.44 -14.47 2.98
N ALA A 22 1.22 -15.50 2.15
CA ALA A 22 0.04 -16.36 2.24
C ALA A 22 -0.02 -17.13 3.57
N ASP A 23 1.10 -17.68 4.03
CA ASP A 23 1.22 -18.39 5.30
C ASP A 23 0.91 -17.48 6.52
N ARG A 24 1.05 -16.15 6.36
CA ARG A 24 0.66 -15.14 7.36
C ARG A 24 -0.78 -14.64 7.21
N GLY A 25 -1.54 -15.19 6.26
CA GLY A 25 -2.90 -14.74 5.96
C GLY A 25 -2.98 -13.32 5.40
N LEU A 26 -1.88 -12.79 4.84
CA LEU A 26 -1.83 -11.43 4.31
C LEU A 26 -2.27 -11.40 2.84
N PHE A 27 -3.13 -10.42 2.49
CA PHE A 27 -3.53 -10.17 1.11
C PHE A 27 -2.37 -9.64 0.26
N PRO A 28 -2.34 -9.94 -1.05
CA PRO A 28 -1.35 -9.38 -1.95
C PRO A 28 -1.56 -7.87 -2.10
N TYR A 29 -0.49 -7.10 -1.87
CA TYR A 29 -0.48 -5.65 -2.10
C TYR A 29 0.88 -5.23 -2.68
N ASN A 30 1.12 -5.66 -3.91
CA ASN A 30 2.40 -5.52 -4.59
C ASN A 30 2.49 -4.21 -5.38
N LEU A 31 2.47 -3.09 -4.65
CA LEU A 31 2.70 -1.76 -5.20
C LEU A 31 3.97 -1.16 -4.62
N SER A 32 4.77 -0.54 -5.48
CA SER A 32 5.98 0.19 -5.12
C SER A 32 6.03 1.54 -5.85
N GLY A 33 7.01 2.37 -5.50
CA GLY A 33 7.35 3.59 -6.23
C GLY A 33 6.16 4.56 -6.42
N ALA A 34 5.96 5.01 -7.66
CA ALA A 34 4.91 5.96 -8.01
C ALA A 34 3.50 5.39 -7.79
N LYS A 35 3.27 4.11 -8.14
CA LYS A 35 1.96 3.46 -7.98
C LYS A 35 1.53 3.38 -6.51
N LEU A 36 2.47 3.03 -5.63
CA LEU A 36 2.21 3.07 -4.18
C LEU A 36 1.89 4.48 -3.71
N THR A 37 2.66 5.48 -4.17
CA THR A 37 2.45 6.90 -3.82
C THR A 37 1.06 7.39 -4.23
N GLU A 38 0.62 7.07 -5.45
CA GLU A 38 -0.69 7.42 -5.95
C GLU A 38 -1.81 6.74 -5.16
N SER A 39 -1.65 5.45 -4.87
CA SER A 39 -2.62 4.70 -4.05
C SER A 39 -2.77 5.34 -2.66
N VAL A 40 -1.66 5.63 -1.97
CA VAL A 40 -1.70 6.29 -0.66
C VAL A 40 -2.42 7.63 -0.73
N LYS A 41 -2.13 8.47 -1.73
CA LYS A 41 -2.80 9.77 -1.90
C LYS A 41 -4.31 9.60 -2.12
N LYS A 42 -4.72 8.63 -2.93
CA LYS A 42 -6.13 8.30 -3.18
C LYS A 42 -6.83 7.89 -1.88
N GLU A 43 -6.22 6.97 -1.13
CA GLU A 43 -6.81 6.48 0.12
C GLU A 43 -6.90 7.59 1.17
N VAL A 44 -5.86 8.43 1.31
CA VAL A 44 -5.87 9.61 2.19
C VAL A 44 -6.99 10.57 1.82
N ALA A 45 -7.17 10.88 0.53
CA ALA A 45 -8.27 11.73 0.09
C ALA A 45 -9.63 11.11 0.43
N ARG A 46 -9.81 9.81 0.17
CA ARG A 46 -11.05 9.09 0.51
C ARG A 46 -11.35 9.16 2.00
N TYR A 47 -10.36 8.89 2.86
CA TYR A 47 -10.55 8.93 4.30
C TYR A 47 -10.86 10.34 4.82
N LYS A 48 -10.29 11.40 4.23
CA LYS A 48 -10.66 12.78 4.56
C LYS A 48 -12.13 13.07 4.25
N THR A 49 -12.62 12.62 3.08
CA THR A 49 -14.03 12.73 2.73
C THR A 49 -14.91 12.00 3.74
N LEU A 50 -14.61 10.73 4.03
CA LEU A 50 -15.38 9.93 5.00
C LEU A 50 -15.37 10.55 6.40
N ALA A 51 -14.22 11.05 6.86
CA ALA A 51 -14.13 11.72 8.16
C ALA A 51 -15.01 12.98 8.22
N THR A 52 -15.09 13.73 7.12
CA THR A 52 -15.98 14.91 7.02
C THR A 52 -17.45 14.48 7.06
N GLU A 53 -17.82 13.48 6.27
CA GLU A 53 -19.19 12.93 6.22
C GLU A 53 -19.66 12.36 7.56
N PHE A 54 -18.76 11.77 8.34
CA PHE A 54 -19.05 11.23 9.67
C PHE A 54 -18.89 12.26 10.81
N GLY A 55 -18.53 13.51 10.51
CA GLY A 55 -18.33 14.55 11.54
C GLY A 55 -17.14 14.26 12.47
N LEU A 56 -16.15 13.51 12.01
CA LEU A 56 -14.94 13.11 12.75
C LEU A 56 -13.74 14.02 12.47
N THR A 57 -13.93 15.14 11.79
CA THR A 57 -12.86 16.12 11.56
C THR A 57 -12.56 16.87 12.85
N ALA A 58 -11.28 17.02 13.19
CA ALA A 58 -10.86 17.91 14.27
C ALA A 58 -11.43 19.32 14.00
N GLN A 59 -12.09 19.87 15.01
CA GLN A 59 -12.80 21.15 14.93
C GLN A 59 -11.83 22.33 14.89
#